data_AF-A0A0K3BJQ6-F1
#
_entry.id   AF-A0A0K3BJQ6-F1
#
_cell.length_a   1.000
_cell.length_b   1.000
_cell.length_c   1.000
_cell.angle_alpha   90.00
_cell.angle_beta   90.00
_cell.angle_gamma   90.00
#
_symmetry.space_group_name_H-M   'P 1'
#
loop_
_entity.id
_entity.type
_entity.pdbx_description
1 polymer ?
#
loop_
_entity_poly.entity_id
_entity_poly.type
_entity_poly.pdbx_seq_one_letter_code
_entity_poly.pdbx_strand_id
1 'polypeptide(L)'
;MSSHALNDSAIMLGRNLRHTLRNPATLFGALLVPIILILVFVYILGGAFSAGGEYIDYIAPGGIVLTMGYGVASTAIGVANDMVDGIIARFRTMAISRTAVLTGHVVGSVIRTVVCVALVVGVLLLMGFRPNAGFADWLGVAGMVVLMAFAISWLTVAFGLAAKTAEGASFATFPLVFLPFVSSAFAPTGTMPSGVRWFTDNQPFTPIIETLRGLMIGTPIGNSGIIAVVWCVAMALGGYFWARALFKRDPA
;
A
#
# COMPACT_ATOMS: atom_id res chain seq x y z
N MET A 1 14.99 -3.18 29.00
CA MET A 1 14.46 -4.15 28.00
C MET A 1 13.91 -3.48 26.73
N SER A 2 13.28 -2.30 26.79
CA SER A 2 12.76 -1.57 25.62
C SER A 2 13.83 -0.96 24.70
N SER A 3 14.97 -0.50 25.26
CA SER A 3 16.05 0.12 24.49
C SER A 3 16.74 -0.83 23.49
N HIS A 4 16.81 -2.13 23.79
CA HIS A 4 17.37 -3.11 22.87
C HIS A 4 16.42 -3.40 21.70
N ALA A 5 15.12 -3.53 21.95
CA ALA A 5 14.13 -3.79 20.90
C ALA A 5 14.01 -2.65 19.86
N LEU A 6 14.15 -1.39 20.30
CA LEU A 6 14.18 -0.23 19.41
C LEU A 6 15.46 -0.20 18.57
N ASN A 7 16.61 -0.48 19.19
CA ASN A 7 17.89 -0.50 18.49
C ASN A 7 17.96 -1.65 17.46
N ASP A 8 17.47 -2.84 17.83
CA ASP A 8 17.38 -4.00 16.94
C ASP A 8 16.44 -3.73 15.76
N SER A 9 15.30 -3.08 16.01
CA SER A 9 14.36 -2.68 14.95
C SER A 9 14.99 -1.66 14.00
N ALA A 10 15.74 -0.69 14.54
CA ALA A 10 16.45 0.32 13.74
C ALA A 10 17.56 -0.29 12.86
N ILE A 11 18.30 -1.29 13.40
CA ILE A 11 19.32 -2.02 12.63
C ILE A 11 18.68 -2.85 11.51
N MET A 12 17.58 -3.56 11.80
CA MET A 12 16.84 -4.33 10.78
C MET A 12 16.22 -3.43 9.70
N LEU A 13 15.68 -2.27 10.11
CA LEU A 13 15.21 -1.24 9.20
C LEU A 13 16.33 -0.75 8.28
N GLY A 14 17.48 -0.39 8.84
CA GLY A 14 18.64 0.07 8.08
C GLY A 14 19.14 -0.97 7.08
N ARG A 15 19.13 -2.26 7.45
CA ARG A 15 19.42 -3.36 6.53
C ARG A 15 18.40 -3.43 5.39
N ASN A 16 17.10 -3.40 5.69
CA ASN A 16 16.04 -3.50 4.68
C ASN A 16 16.09 -2.32 3.69
N LEU A 17 16.28 -1.10 4.20
CA LEU A 17 16.44 0.10 3.38
C LEU A 17 17.69 0.03 2.50
N ARG A 18 18.84 -0.43 3.02
CA ARG A 18 20.05 -0.62 2.21
C ARG A 18 19.87 -1.66 1.12
N HIS A 19 19.18 -2.77 1.38
CA HIS A 19 18.84 -3.76 0.35
C HIS A 19 17.94 -3.17 -0.74
N THR A 20 16.99 -2.33 -0.34
CA THR A 20 16.10 -1.61 -1.27
C THR A 20 16.89 -0.66 -2.17
N LEU A 21 17.75 0.17 -1.58
CA LEU A 21 18.58 1.13 -2.30
C LEU A 21 19.57 0.46 -3.26
N ARG A 22 20.06 -0.74 -2.90
CA ARG A 22 20.94 -1.54 -3.76
C ARG A 22 20.19 -2.28 -4.87
N ASN A 23 18.87 -2.41 -4.80
CA ASN A 23 18.05 -3.03 -5.83
C ASN A 23 17.04 -2.03 -6.41
N PRO A 24 17.51 -1.05 -7.19
CA PRO A 24 16.64 -0.01 -7.76
C PRO A 24 15.55 -0.59 -8.65
N ALA A 25 15.77 -1.76 -9.28
CA ALA A 25 14.78 -2.42 -10.13
C ALA A 25 13.44 -2.70 -9.40
N THR A 26 13.49 -2.95 -8.08
CA THR A 26 12.27 -3.15 -7.28
C THR A 26 11.46 -1.86 -7.10
N LEU A 27 12.14 -0.73 -6.88
CA LEU A 27 11.49 0.58 -6.82
C LEU A 27 10.97 1.01 -8.19
N PHE A 28 11.76 0.78 -9.24
CA PHE A 28 11.33 1.04 -10.62
C PHE A 28 10.08 0.23 -10.97
N GLY A 29 10.03 -1.07 -10.67
CA GLY A 29 8.85 -1.89 -10.95
C GLY A 29 7.59 -1.41 -10.22
N ALA A 30 7.74 -0.99 -8.95
CA ALA A 30 6.64 -0.48 -8.14
C ALA A 30 6.10 0.89 -8.62
N LEU A 31 6.92 1.68 -9.34
CA LEU A 31 6.56 3.00 -9.85
C LEU A 31 6.13 2.97 -11.32
N LEU A 32 6.85 2.23 -12.14
CA LEU A 32 6.73 2.22 -13.59
C LEU A 32 5.35 1.75 -14.03
N VAL A 33 4.85 0.65 -13.45
CA VAL A 33 3.55 0.10 -13.85
C VAL A 33 2.40 1.06 -13.51
N PRO A 34 2.26 1.58 -12.27
CA PRO A 34 1.25 2.59 -11.97
C PRO A 34 1.36 3.84 -12.85
N ILE A 35 2.57 4.35 -13.09
CA ILE A 35 2.78 5.54 -13.93
C ILE A 35 2.34 5.27 -15.38
N ILE A 36 2.74 4.15 -15.97
CA ILE A 36 2.33 3.77 -17.33
C ILE A 36 0.81 3.66 -17.40
N LEU A 37 0.17 3.03 -16.41
CA LEU A 37 -1.29 2.93 -16.37
C LEU A 37 -1.94 4.32 -16.31
N ILE A 38 -1.46 5.21 -15.44
CA ILE A 38 -1.96 6.59 -15.38
C ILE A 38 -1.78 7.28 -16.73
N LEU A 39 -0.62 7.16 -17.38
CA LEU A 39 -0.37 7.75 -18.70
C LEU A 39 -1.34 7.23 -19.77
N VAL A 40 -1.55 5.91 -19.81
CA VAL A 40 -2.51 5.27 -20.73
C VAL A 40 -3.91 5.81 -20.47
N PHE A 41 -4.35 5.84 -19.22
CA PHE A 41 -5.68 6.29 -18.87
C PHE A 41 -5.88 7.80 -19.15
N VAL A 42 -4.89 8.65 -18.86
CA VAL A 42 -4.97 10.10 -19.09
C VAL A 42 -4.89 10.46 -20.57
N TYR A 43 -3.88 9.98 -21.29
CA TYR A 43 -3.60 10.44 -22.65
C TYR A 43 -4.24 9.60 -23.74
N ILE A 44 -4.45 8.30 -23.51
CA ILE A 44 -5.06 7.41 -24.51
C ILE A 44 -6.56 7.31 -24.28
N LEU A 45 -7.00 7.09 -23.03
CA LEU A 45 -8.43 6.92 -22.72
C LEU A 45 -9.11 8.22 -22.26
N GLY A 46 -8.38 9.26 -21.85
CA GLY A 46 -8.97 10.45 -21.26
C GLY A 46 -9.96 11.17 -22.18
N GLY A 47 -9.74 11.12 -23.50
CA GLY A 47 -10.68 11.67 -24.49
C GLY A 47 -12.02 10.94 -24.55
N ALA A 48 -12.09 9.68 -24.09
CA ALA A 48 -13.32 8.90 -24.01
C ALA A 48 -14.07 9.11 -22.68
N PHE A 49 -13.40 9.64 -21.66
CA PHE A 49 -13.97 9.84 -20.32
C PHE A 49 -14.25 11.32 -20.06
N SER A 50 -15.54 11.71 -20.13
CA SER A 50 -15.97 13.03 -19.65
C SER A 50 -16.22 13.00 -18.15
N ALA A 51 -15.21 13.37 -17.35
CA ALA A 51 -15.33 13.43 -15.90
C ALA A 51 -15.80 14.80 -15.35
N GLY A 52 -16.34 15.67 -16.21
CA GLY A 52 -16.74 17.03 -15.82
C GLY A 52 -15.57 17.99 -15.56
N GLY A 53 -14.36 17.63 -16.02
CA GLY A 53 -13.09 18.35 -15.85
C GLY A 53 -11.94 17.58 -16.52
N GLU A 54 -10.69 17.94 -16.22
CA GLU A 54 -9.55 17.16 -16.70
C GLU A 54 -9.52 15.78 -16.02
N TYR A 55 -9.45 14.71 -16.84
CA TYR A 55 -9.46 13.34 -16.32
C TYR A 55 -8.25 13.02 -15.42
N ILE A 56 -7.16 13.77 -15.56
CA ILE A 56 -5.99 13.64 -14.68
C ILE A 56 -6.33 13.93 -13.21
N ASP A 57 -7.18 14.93 -12.96
CA ASP A 57 -7.62 15.26 -11.60
C ASP A 57 -8.45 14.13 -11.01
N TYR A 58 -9.31 13.51 -11.84
CA TYR A 58 -10.09 12.36 -11.43
C TYR A 58 -9.22 11.14 -11.10
N ILE A 59 -8.23 10.78 -11.93
CA ILE A 59 -7.49 9.54 -11.73
C ILE A 59 -6.39 9.64 -10.66
N ALA A 60 -5.90 10.84 -10.35
CA ALA A 60 -4.75 11.04 -9.46
C ALA A 60 -4.86 10.32 -8.09
N PRO A 61 -5.97 10.42 -7.34
CA PRO A 61 -6.12 9.68 -6.06
C PRO A 61 -6.11 8.16 -6.24
N GLY A 62 -6.72 7.67 -7.32
CA GLY A 62 -6.70 6.25 -7.69
C GLY A 62 -5.30 5.77 -8.04
N GLY A 63 -4.53 6.60 -8.76
CA GLY A 63 -3.13 6.37 -9.09
C GLY A 63 -2.25 6.18 -7.86
N ILE A 64 -2.41 7.04 -6.85
CA ILE A 64 -1.70 6.92 -5.56
C ILE A 64 -2.00 5.56 -4.91
N VAL A 65 -3.27 5.18 -4.82
CA VAL A 65 -3.68 3.90 -4.23
C VAL A 65 -3.15 2.69 -5.01
N LEU A 66 -3.14 2.76 -6.35
CA LEU A 66 -2.52 1.73 -7.20
C LEU A 66 -1.02 1.59 -6.91
N THR A 67 -0.29 2.69 -6.81
CA THR A 67 1.13 2.68 -6.45
C THR A 67 1.39 1.97 -5.12
N MET A 68 0.53 2.21 -4.13
CA MET A 68 0.64 1.54 -2.83
C MET A 68 0.43 0.03 -2.94
N GLY A 69 -0.47 -0.43 -3.82
CA GLY A 69 -0.68 -1.85 -4.10
C GLY A 69 0.55 -2.51 -4.74
N TYR A 70 1.14 -1.91 -5.78
CA TYR A 70 2.27 -2.51 -6.51
C TYR A 70 3.56 -2.65 -5.68
N GLY A 71 3.74 -1.85 -4.63
CA GLY A 71 4.91 -1.93 -3.75
C GLY A 71 4.95 -3.17 -2.84
N VAL A 72 3.81 -3.81 -2.59
CA VAL A 72 3.65 -4.73 -1.45
C VAL A 72 4.24 -6.11 -1.69
N ALA A 73 4.25 -6.59 -2.94
CA ALA A 73 4.83 -7.89 -3.29
C ALA A 73 6.28 -8.01 -2.83
N SER A 74 7.06 -6.94 -2.96
CA SER A 74 8.46 -6.88 -2.54
C SER A 74 8.67 -7.10 -1.03
N THR A 75 7.72 -6.66 -0.19
CA THR A 75 7.76 -6.90 1.25
C THR A 75 7.37 -8.35 1.58
N ALA A 76 6.35 -8.90 0.93
CA ALA A 76 5.94 -10.29 1.14
C ALA A 76 7.06 -11.27 0.77
N ILE A 77 7.69 -11.04 -0.38
CA ILE A 77 8.86 -11.81 -0.85
C ILE A 77 10.02 -11.72 0.14
N GLY A 78 10.31 -10.51 0.65
CA GLY A 78 11.37 -10.31 1.64
C GLY A 78 11.14 -11.10 2.93
N VAL A 79 9.91 -11.10 3.44
CA VAL A 79 9.53 -11.89 4.63
C VAL A 79 9.58 -13.39 4.36
N ALA A 80 9.11 -13.84 3.19
CA ALA A 80 9.16 -15.24 2.82
C ALA A 80 10.60 -15.74 2.65
N ASN A 81 11.50 -14.95 2.09
CA ASN A 81 12.92 -15.28 2.02
C ASN A 81 13.54 -15.39 3.42
N ASP A 82 13.24 -14.47 4.34
CA ASP A 82 13.72 -14.56 5.72
C ASP A 82 13.20 -15.82 6.46
N MET A 83 12.04 -16.35 6.07
CA MET A 83 11.51 -17.63 6.54
C MET A 83 12.27 -18.82 5.93
N VAL A 84 12.43 -18.84 4.60
CA VAL A 84 13.09 -19.93 3.85
C VAL A 84 14.57 -20.05 4.18
N ASP A 85 15.28 -18.92 4.33
CA ASP A 85 16.71 -18.90 4.63
C ASP A 85 17.02 -19.30 6.10
N GLY A 86 15.99 -19.65 6.89
CA GLY A 86 16.14 -20.07 8.28
C GLY A 86 16.63 -18.94 9.21
N ILE A 87 16.69 -17.70 8.72
CA ILE A 87 17.08 -16.52 9.50
C ILE A 87 16.13 -16.35 10.69
N ILE A 88 14.83 -16.58 10.46
CA ILE A 88 13.82 -16.54 11.54
C ILE A 88 14.00 -17.69 12.55
N ALA A 89 14.45 -18.87 12.12
CA ALA A 89 14.78 -19.98 13.02
C ALA A 89 16.01 -19.68 13.89
N ARG A 90 17.04 -19.01 13.33
CA ARG A 90 18.22 -18.53 14.07
C ARG A 90 17.89 -17.38 15.02
N PHE A 91 17.00 -16.47 14.63
CA PHE A 91 16.53 -15.41 15.52
C PHE A 91 15.63 -15.91 16.64
N ARG A 92 14.94 -17.06 16.45
CA ARG A 92 14.19 -17.71 17.53
C ARG A 92 15.09 -18.26 18.64
N THR A 93 16.35 -18.58 18.36
CA THR A 93 17.32 -19.11 19.33
C THR A 93 18.23 -18.04 19.94
N MET A 94 18.25 -16.83 19.37
CA MET A 94 18.94 -15.65 19.93
C MET A 94 18.00 -14.79 20.79
N ALA A 95 18.57 -13.98 21.69
CA ALA A 95 17.84 -13.05 22.55
C ALA A 95 17.36 -11.78 21.80
N ILE A 96 16.75 -11.94 20.63
CA ILE A 96 16.18 -10.83 19.84
C ILE A 96 14.66 -10.83 19.98
N SER A 97 14.08 -9.64 20.10
CA SER A 97 12.63 -9.46 20.10
C SER A 97 12.03 -9.95 18.78
N ARG A 98 11.21 -11.01 18.83
CA ARG A 98 10.45 -11.55 17.69
C ARG A 98 9.62 -10.48 16.97
N THR A 99 9.17 -9.47 17.70
CA THR A 99 8.42 -8.34 17.17
C THR A 99 9.30 -7.41 16.34
N ALA A 100 10.60 -7.29 16.64
CA ALA A 100 11.53 -6.37 15.98
C ALA A 100 11.72 -6.70 14.48
N VAL A 101 11.73 -7.98 14.11
CA VAL A 101 11.86 -8.43 12.72
C VAL A 101 10.62 -8.02 11.91
N LEU A 102 9.43 -8.29 12.45
CA LEU A 102 8.16 -7.96 11.80
C LEU A 102 7.99 -6.44 11.68
N THR A 103 8.26 -5.69 12.75
CA THR A 103 8.20 -4.22 12.71
C THR A 103 9.23 -3.63 11.77
N GLY A 104 10.42 -4.24 11.62
CA GLY A 104 11.41 -3.79 10.64
C GLY A 104 10.91 -3.86 9.20
N HIS A 105 10.24 -4.96 8.83
CA HIS A 105 9.61 -5.11 7.51
C HIS A 105 8.43 -4.15 7.32
N VAL A 106 7.58 -3.98 8.32
CA VAL A 106 6.43 -3.06 8.26
C VAL A 106 6.91 -1.62 8.09
N VAL A 107 7.82 -1.14 8.95
CA VAL A 107 8.32 0.24 8.88
C VAL A 107 9.09 0.47 7.58
N GLY A 108 9.90 -0.50 7.15
CA GLY A 108 10.60 -0.42 5.86
C GLY A 108 9.64 -0.33 4.67
N SER A 109 8.55 -1.11 4.70
CA SER A 109 7.50 -1.08 3.68
C SER A 109 6.72 0.24 3.68
N VAL A 110 6.39 0.80 4.85
CA VAL A 110 5.74 2.11 4.98
C VAL A 110 6.62 3.21 4.41
N ILE A 111 7.91 3.28 4.78
CA ILE A 111 8.84 4.29 4.27
C ILE A 111 8.96 4.18 2.75
N ARG A 112 9.15 2.95 2.23
CA ARG A 112 9.23 2.71 0.78
C ARG A 112 7.97 3.18 0.06
N THR A 113 6.81 2.81 0.59
CA THR A 113 5.51 3.18 0.03
C THR A 113 5.32 4.69 0.02
N VAL A 114 5.65 5.38 1.11
CA VAL A 114 5.57 6.85 1.19
C VAL A 114 6.49 7.52 0.17
N VAL A 115 7.73 7.04 0.03
CA VAL A 115 8.66 7.54 -1.00
C VAL A 115 8.10 7.33 -2.40
N CYS A 116 7.57 6.14 -2.70
CA CYS A 116 6.98 5.86 -4.00
C CYS A 116 5.77 6.77 -4.29
N VAL A 117 4.89 6.95 -3.30
CA VAL A 117 3.73 7.86 -3.43
C VAL A 117 4.19 9.29 -3.65
N ALA A 118 5.19 9.78 -2.92
CA ALA A 118 5.72 11.13 -3.12
C ALA A 118 6.26 11.33 -4.55
N LEU A 119 6.96 10.33 -5.10
CA LEU A 119 7.43 10.36 -6.48
C LEU A 119 6.28 10.36 -7.48
N VAL A 120 5.26 9.53 -7.28
CA VAL A 120 4.07 9.49 -8.15
C VAL A 120 3.28 10.79 -8.09
N VAL A 121 3.12 11.39 -6.92
CA VAL A 121 2.53 12.73 -6.78
C VAL A 121 3.34 13.76 -7.57
N GLY A 122 4.67 13.72 -7.49
CA GLY A 122 5.54 14.57 -8.32
C GLY A 122 5.30 14.39 -9.82
N VAL A 123 5.18 13.14 -10.28
CA VAL A 123 4.86 12.82 -11.68
C VAL A 123 3.48 13.33 -12.07
N LEU A 124 2.46 13.13 -11.23
CA LEU A 124 1.10 13.64 -11.47
C LEU A 124 1.10 15.16 -11.63
N LEU A 125 1.80 15.89 -10.75
CA LEU A 125 1.93 17.36 -10.84
C LEU A 125 2.61 17.81 -12.14
N LEU A 126 3.64 17.09 -12.60
CA LEU A 126 4.30 17.33 -13.87
C LEU A 126 3.40 17.04 -15.08
N MET A 127 2.56 16.01 -14.98
CA MET A 127 1.59 15.63 -16.01
C MET A 127 0.42 16.62 -16.12
N GLY A 128 0.26 17.54 -15.17
CA GLY A 128 -0.76 18.58 -15.21
C GLY A 128 -1.75 18.56 -14.05
N PHE A 129 -1.64 17.62 -13.10
CA PHE A 129 -2.52 17.56 -11.94
C PHE A 129 -2.49 18.88 -11.15
N ARG A 130 -3.67 19.45 -10.84
CA ARG A 130 -3.81 20.71 -10.11
C ARG A 130 -4.67 20.50 -8.85
N PRO A 131 -4.07 20.05 -7.74
CA PRO A 131 -4.81 19.86 -6.49
C PRO A 131 -5.25 21.21 -5.91
N ASN A 132 -6.50 21.27 -5.43
CA ASN A 132 -7.05 22.40 -4.67
C ASN A 132 -6.80 22.28 -3.15
N ALA A 133 -5.94 21.34 -2.75
CA ALA A 133 -5.63 21.01 -1.36
C ALA A 133 -4.83 22.11 -0.64
N GLY A 134 -5.31 22.54 0.52
CA GLY A 134 -4.56 23.37 1.45
C GLY A 134 -3.55 22.56 2.27
N PHE A 135 -2.82 23.24 3.17
CA PHE A 135 -1.83 22.59 4.04
C PHE A 135 -2.44 21.49 4.94
N ALA A 136 -3.62 21.75 5.49
CA ALA A 136 -4.34 20.79 6.34
C ALA A 136 -4.78 19.55 5.54
N ASP A 137 -5.21 19.73 4.29
CA ASP A 137 -5.64 18.64 3.42
C ASP A 137 -4.47 17.74 3.04
N TRP A 138 -3.31 18.33 2.73
CA TRP A 138 -2.08 17.57 2.49
C TRP A 138 -1.63 16.77 3.72
N LEU A 139 -1.82 17.30 4.93
CA LEU A 139 -1.57 16.54 6.16
C LEU A 139 -2.55 15.37 6.28
N GLY A 140 -3.81 15.56 5.91
CA GLY A 140 -4.81 14.49 5.82
C GLY A 140 -4.44 13.42 4.80
N VAL A 141 -3.98 13.82 3.61
CA VAL A 141 -3.49 12.91 2.55
C VAL A 141 -2.31 12.09 3.06
N ALA A 142 -1.32 12.76 3.66
CA ALA A 142 -0.15 12.08 4.23
C ALA A 142 -0.56 11.10 5.34
N GLY A 143 -1.48 11.50 6.23
CA GLY A 143 -2.02 10.64 7.27
C GLY A 143 -2.73 9.40 6.71
N MET A 144 -3.56 9.57 5.69
CA MET A 144 -4.26 8.46 5.03
C MET A 144 -3.29 7.51 4.31
N VAL A 145 -2.31 8.06 3.59
CA VAL A 145 -1.27 7.26 2.91
C VAL A 145 -0.46 6.46 3.93
N VAL A 146 -0.04 7.06 5.04
CA VAL A 146 0.70 6.33 6.09
C VAL A 146 -0.17 5.25 6.74
N LEU A 147 -1.42 5.57 7.05
CA LEU A 147 -2.36 4.64 7.68
C LEU A 147 -2.62 3.42 6.78
N MET A 148 -2.89 3.67 5.50
CA MET A 148 -3.11 2.61 4.52
C MET A 148 -1.83 1.82 4.23
N ALA A 149 -0.68 2.49 4.10
CA ALA A 149 0.61 1.82 3.92
C ALA A 149 0.89 0.88 5.10
N PHE A 150 0.62 1.34 6.33
CA PHE A 150 0.77 0.54 7.54
C PHE A 150 -0.19 -0.65 7.57
N ALA A 151 -1.46 -0.43 7.22
CA ALA A 151 -2.48 -1.48 7.16
C ALA A 151 -2.13 -2.58 6.17
N ILE A 152 -1.77 -2.20 4.96
CA ILE A 152 -1.40 -3.16 3.90
C ILE A 152 -0.10 -3.86 4.26
N SER A 153 0.90 -3.15 4.80
CA SER A 153 2.17 -3.75 5.23
C SER A 153 1.98 -4.92 6.21
N TRP A 154 1.07 -4.80 7.18
CA TRP A 154 0.78 -5.89 8.11
C TRP A 154 0.15 -7.10 7.44
N LEU A 155 -0.78 -6.90 6.51
CA LEU A 155 -1.36 -7.98 5.71
C LEU A 155 -0.30 -8.67 4.85
N THR A 156 0.56 -7.88 4.20
CA THR A 156 1.65 -8.35 3.37
C THR A 156 2.68 -9.17 4.15
N VAL A 157 3.01 -8.75 5.37
CA VAL A 157 3.85 -9.54 6.27
C VAL A 157 3.18 -10.86 6.63
N ALA A 158 1.86 -10.86 6.91
CA ALA A 158 1.12 -12.09 7.17
C ALA A 158 1.13 -13.04 5.96
N PHE A 159 0.95 -12.52 4.74
CA PHE A 159 1.07 -13.30 3.51
C PHE A 159 2.48 -13.89 3.33
N GLY A 160 3.53 -13.10 3.59
CA GLY A 160 4.91 -13.59 3.54
C GLY A 160 5.20 -14.70 4.54
N LEU A 161 4.66 -14.62 5.76
CA LEU A 161 4.80 -15.67 6.79
C LEU A 161 3.98 -16.93 6.48
N ALA A 162 2.83 -16.79 5.82
CA ALA A 162 1.98 -17.92 5.43
C ALA A 162 2.51 -18.67 4.21
N ALA A 163 3.31 -18.00 3.37
CA ALA A 163 3.85 -18.57 2.15
C ALA A 163 5.02 -19.53 2.42
N LYS A 164 5.05 -20.64 1.67
CA LYS A 164 6.15 -21.61 1.71
C LYS A 164 7.30 -21.25 0.76
N THR A 165 7.05 -20.35 -0.19
CA THR A 165 8.01 -19.92 -1.21
C THR A 165 7.86 -18.43 -1.48
N ALA A 166 8.93 -17.78 -1.96
CA ALA A 166 8.91 -16.39 -2.39
C ALA A 166 7.85 -16.13 -3.48
N GLU A 167 7.71 -17.06 -4.42
CA GLU A 167 6.73 -17.00 -5.49
C GLU A 167 5.29 -17.04 -4.94
N GLY A 168 5.00 -17.98 -4.02
CA GLY A 168 3.71 -18.05 -3.36
C GLY A 168 3.38 -16.78 -2.55
N ALA A 169 4.39 -16.16 -1.93
CA ALA A 169 4.22 -14.90 -1.22
C ALA A 169 3.86 -13.74 -2.16
N SER A 170 4.48 -13.70 -3.35
CA SER A 170 4.14 -12.72 -4.39
C SER A 170 2.69 -12.88 -4.84
N PHE A 171 2.27 -14.09 -5.20
CA PHE A 171 0.88 -14.37 -5.62
C PHE A 171 -0.13 -14.06 -4.52
N ALA A 172 0.18 -14.30 -3.26
CA ALA A 172 -0.69 -13.97 -2.14
C ALA A 172 -0.99 -12.46 -2.02
N THR A 173 -0.14 -11.60 -2.59
CA THR A 173 -0.38 -10.14 -2.62
C THR A 173 -1.25 -9.66 -3.78
N PHE A 174 -1.57 -10.52 -4.75
CA PHE A 174 -2.34 -10.12 -5.94
C PHE A 174 -3.70 -9.48 -5.62
N PRO A 175 -4.48 -9.95 -4.63
CA PRO A 175 -5.71 -9.26 -4.27
C PRO A 175 -5.49 -7.79 -3.90
N LEU A 176 -4.38 -7.45 -3.23
CA LEU A 176 -4.08 -6.06 -2.87
C LEU A 176 -3.67 -5.19 -4.06
N VAL A 177 -3.13 -5.81 -5.12
CA VAL A 177 -2.72 -5.12 -6.36
C VAL A 177 -3.91 -4.91 -7.29
N PHE A 178 -4.78 -5.92 -7.43
CA PHE A 178 -5.88 -5.91 -8.41
C PHE A 178 -7.20 -5.35 -7.86
N LEU A 179 -7.47 -5.44 -6.55
CA LEU A 179 -8.72 -4.94 -5.99
C LEU A 179 -8.94 -3.42 -6.20
N PRO A 180 -7.89 -2.56 -6.18
CA PRO A 180 -8.02 -1.16 -6.60
C PRO A 180 -8.55 -0.96 -8.03
N PHE A 181 -8.39 -1.91 -8.95
CA PHE A 181 -8.90 -1.76 -10.31
C PHE A 181 -10.43 -1.82 -10.39
N VAL A 182 -11.06 -2.53 -9.45
CA VAL A 182 -12.52 -2.65 -9.35
C VAL A 182 -13.07 -1.65 -8.32
N SER A 183 -12.48 -0.45 -8.29
CA SER A 183 -12.83 0.64 -7.38
C SER A 183 -13.27 1.90 -8.15
N SER A 184 -13.55 2.98 -7.44
CA SER A 184 -13.79 4.30 -8.04
C SER A 184 -12.54 4.94 -8.70
N ALA A 185 -11.38 4.29 -8.65
CA ALA A 185 -10.11 4.80 -9.18
C ALA A 185 -10.20 5.30 -10.62
N PHE A 186 -10.83 4.51 -11.51
CA PHE A 186 -10.83 4.76 -12.95
C PHE A 186 -12.15 5.32 -13.49
N ALA A 187 -13.28 4.99 -12.86
CA ALA A 187 -14.60 5.44 -13.28
C ALA A 187 -15.53 5.62 -12.07
N PRO A 188 -16.50 6.56 -12.14
CA PRO A 188 -17.47 6.76 -11.07
C PRO A 188 -18.30 5.49 -10.82
N THR A 189 -18.54 5.13 -9.56
CA THR A 189 -19.26 3.89 -9.21
C THR A 189 -20.69 3.88 -9.76
N GLY A 190 -21.29 5.07 -9.91
CA GLY A 190 -22.62 5.29 -10.49
C GLY A 190 -22.77 4.90 -11.97
N THR A 191 -21.69 4.68 -12.71
CA THR A 191 -21.76 4.21 -14.11
C THR A 191 -21.68 2.68 -14.23
N MET A 192 -21.36 1.99 -13.14
CA MET A 192 -21.17 0.53 -13.13
C MET A 192 -22.50 -0.22 -13.01
N PRO A 193 -22.65 -1.43 -13.59
CA PRO A 193 -23.80 -2.30 -13.37
C PRO A 193 -24.04 -2.61 -11.88
N SER A 194 -25.28 -2.88 -11.48
CA SER A 194 -25.68 -3.02 -10.07
C SER A 194 -24.82 -4.00 -9.27
N GLY A 195 -24.48 -5.17 -9.83
CA GLY A 195 -23.64 -6.16 -9.16
C GLY A 195 -22.20 -5.68 -8.92
N VAL A 196 -21.60 -5.02 -9.92
CA VAL A 196 -20.25 -4.46 -9.82
C VAL A 196 -20.24 -3.29 -8.85
N ARG A 197 -21.24 -2.40 -8.96
CA ARG A 197 -21.40 -1.24 -8.06
C ARG A 197 -21.49 -1.66 -6.60
N TRP A 198 -22.31 -2.66 -6.28
CA TRP A 198 -22.42 -3.15 -4.91
C TRP A 198 -21.06 -3.61 -4.36
N PHE A 199 -20.27 -4.35 -5.15
CA PHE A 199 -18.94 -4.76 -4.73
C PHE A 199 -17.99 -3.57 -4.57
N THR A 200 -17.99 -2.67 -5.55
CA THR A 200 -17.17 -1.45 -5.56
C THR A 200 -17.47 -0.56 -4.35
N ASP A 201 -18.73 -0.41 -3.95
CA ASP A 201 -19.11 0.46 -2.82
C ASP A 201 -18.77 -0.17 -1.44
N ASN A 202 -18.61 -1.49 -1.36
CA ASN A 202 -18.37 -2.21 -0.09
C ASN A 202 -16.91 -2.63 0.14
N GLN A 203 -16.02 -2.40 -0.84
CA GLN A 203 -14.60 -2.78 -0.74
C GLN A 203 -13.74 -1.67 -0.11
N PRO A 204 -12.56 -1.98 0.47
CA PRO A 204 -11.78 -1.01 1.25
C PRO A 204 -11.15 0.11 0.43
N PHE A 205 -10.84 -0.10 -0.85
CA PHE A 205 -10.08 0.89 -1.64
C PHE A 205 -10.94 2.06 -2.10
N THR A 206 -12.22 1.84 -2.42
CA THR A 206 -13.15 2.91 -2.84
C THR A 206 -13.28 4.04 -1.81
N PRO A 207 -13.61 3.81 -0.52
CA PRO A 207 -13.70 4.89 0.46
C PRO A 207 -12.35 5.58 0.70
N ILE A 208 -11.23 4.88 0.56
CA ILE A 208 -9.89 5.49 0.64
C ILE A 208 -9.67 6.45 -0.53
N ILE A 209 -9.98 6.01 -1.76
CA ILE A 209 -9.85 6.82 -2.98
C ILE A 209 -10.74 8.05 -2.89
N GLU A 210 -12.00 7.90 -2.48
CA GLU A 210 -12.92 9.04 -2.34
C GLU A 210 -12.49 10.01 -1.23
N THR A 211 -11.87 9.51 -0.16
CA THR A 211 -11.29 10.38 0.88
C THR A 211 -10.10 11.17 0.35
N LEU A 212 -9.17 10.50 -0.35
CA LEU A 212 -8.03 11.16 -0.98
C LEU A 212 -8.50 12.17 -2.04
N ARG A 213 -9.51 11.82 -2.84
CA ARG A 213 -10.14 12.72 -3.82
C ARG A 213 -10.72 13.96 -3.16
N GLY A 214 -11.46 13.78 -2.06
CA GLY A 214 -12.04 14.89 -1.32
C GLY A 214 -11.00 15.83 -0.74
N LEU A 215 -9.91 15.28 -0.19
CA LEU A 215 -8.79 16.08 0.33
C LEU A 215 -8.01 16.79 -0.79
N MET A 216 -7.81 16.12 -1.93
CA MET A 216 -6.95 16.65 -3.00
C MET A 216 -7.65 17.64 -3.94
N ILE A 217 -8.94 17.45 -4.19
CA ILE A 217 -9.71 18.19 -5.20
C ILE A 217 -10.83 19.04 -4.56
N GLY A 218 -11.18 18.76 -3.30
CA GLY A 218 -12.26 19.46 -2.59
C GLY A 218 -13.64 18.84 -2.79
N THR A 219 -13.73 17.58 -3.26
CA THR A 219 -15.03 16.89 -3.36
C THR A 219 -15.56 16.53 -1.97
N PRO A 220 -16.89 16.43 -1.78
CA PRO A 220 -17.46 16.03 -0.49
C PRO A 220 -16.95 14.64 -0.05
N ILE A 221 -16.24 14.59 1.08
CA ILE A 221 -15.72 13.33 1.65
C ILE A 221 -16.86 12.46 2.22
N GLY A 222 -17.87 13.10 2.84
CA GLY A 222 -18.99 12.41 3.47
C GLY A 222 -18.53 11.35 4.49
N ASN A 223 -19.15 10.16 4.44
CA ASN A 223 -18.80 9.04 5.31
C ASN A 223 -17.53 8.27 4.87
N SER A 224 -17.01 8.53 3.68
CA SER A 224 -15.87 7.79 3.11
C SER A 224 -14.64 7.89 4.00
N GLY A 225 -14.41 9.03 4.66
CA GLY A 225 -13.27 9.23 5.57
C GLY A 225 -13.27 8.26 6.75
N ILE A 226 -14.41 8.13 7.44
CA ILE A 226 -14.54 7.23 8.59
C ILE A 226 -14.48 5.78 8.12
N ILE A 227 -15.17 5.44 7.03
CA ILE A 227 -15.18 4.09 6.46
C ILE A 227 -13.76 3.66 6.04
N ALA A 228 -12.98 4.57 5.42
CA ALA A 228 -11.59 4.34 5.05
C ALA A 228 -10.72 4.05 6.28
N VAL A 229 -10.85 4.85 7.34
CA VAL A 229 -10.11 4.62 8.60
C VAL A 229 -10.49 3.28 9.22
N VAL A 230 -11.78 2.94 9.28
CA VAL A 230 -12.26 1.67 9.82
C VAL A 230 -11.67 0.49 9.04
N TRP A 231 -11.67 0.55 7.71
CA TRP A 231 -11.06 -0.48 6.87
C TRP A 231 -9.55 -0.60 7.09
N CYS A 232 -8.82 0.52 7.12
CA CYS A 232 -7.39 0.50 7.38
C CYS A 232 -7.06 -0.09 8.76
N VAL A 233 -7.81 0.28 9.80
CA VAL A 233 -7.63 -0.27 11.14
C VAL A 233 -7.97 -1.76 11.17
N ALA A 234 -9.06 -2.19 10.53
CA ALA A 234 -9.45 -3.60 10.44
C ALA A 234 -8.38 -4.44 9.71
N MET A 235 -7.87 -3.94 8.58
CA MET A 235 -6.78 -4.58 7.84
C MET A 235 -5.48 -4.65 8.66
N ALA A 236 -5.10 -3.56 9.33
CA ALA A 236 -3.90 -3.50 10.16
C ALA A 236 -3.98 -4.49 11.32
N LEU A 237 -5.09 -4.50 12.06
CA LEU A 237 -5.31 -5.42 13.18
C LEU A 237 -5.40 -6.87 12.71
N GLY A 238 -6.16 -7.13 11.65
CA GLY A 238 -6.27 -8.46 11.05
C GLY A 238 -4.92 -9.01 10.61
N GLY A 239 -4.14 -8.22 9.87
CA GLY A 239 -2.79 -8.57 9.45
C GLY A 239 -1.84 -8.76 10.64
N TYR A 240 -1.89 -7.89 11.64
CA TYR A 240 -1.06 -7.98 12.85
C TYR A 240 -1.35 -9.27 13.64
N PHE A 241 -2.62 -9.56 13.92
CA PHE A 241 -2.99 -10.75 14.67
C PHE A 241 -2.70 -12.02 13.88
N TRP A 242 -2.91 -12.01 12.57
CA TRP A 242 -2.60 -13.15 11.70
C TRP A 242 -1.10 -13.41 11.62
N ALA A 243 -0.29 -12.38 11.38
CA ALA A 243 1.17 -12.48 11.39
C ALA A 243 1.69 -12.99 12.74
N ARG A 244 1.15 -12.48 13.85
CA ARG A 244 1.52 -12.93 15.20
C ARG A 244 1.14 -14.39 15.46
N ALA A 245 -0.01 -14.84 14.95
CA ALA A 245 -0.44 -16.24 15.09
C ALA A 245 0.45 -17.18 14.26
N LEU A 246 0.77 -16.81 13.02
CA LEU A 246 1.70 -17.55 12.14
C LEU A 246 3.10 -17.64 12.75
N PHE A 247 3.62 -16.53 13.27
CA PHE A 247 4.96 -16.49 13.86
C PHE A 247 5.10 -17.35 15.13
N LYS A 248 3.99 -17.64 15.82
CA LYS A 248 3.97 -18.51 17.00
C LYS A 248 3.91 -20.00 16.65
N ARG A 249 3.53 -20.37 15.43
CA ARG A 249 3.52 -21.77 14.99
C ARG A 249 4.95 -22.23 14.71
N ASP A 250 5.28 -23.46 15.09
CA ASP A 250 6.55 -24.06 14.71
C ASP A 250 6.58 -24.28 13.19
N PRO A 251 7.70 -23.98 12.50
CA PRO A 251 7.84 -24.29 11.09
C PRO A 251 7.75 -25.81 10.93
N ALA A 252 6.85 -26.25 10.04
CA ALA A 252 6.71 -27.65 9.65
C ALA A 252 7.91 -28.11 8.80
#